data_AF-A0A7M2Y6L3-F1
#
_entry.id   AF-A0A7M2Y6L3-F1
#
_cell.length_a   1.000
_cell.length_b   1.000
_cell.length_c   1.000
_cell.angle_alpha   90.00
_cell.angle_beta   90.00
_cell.angle_gamma   90.00
#
_symmetry.space_group_name_H-M   'P 1'
#
loop_
_entity.id
_entity.type
_entity.pdbx_description
1 polymer ?
#
loop_
_entity_poly.entity_id
_entity_poly.type
_entity_poly.pdbx_seq_one_letter_code
_entity_poly.pdbx_strand_id
1 'polypeptide(L)'
;MRNWHHKVIKLIPVFLFVLGFGQRSQKHYDSICSIAYKDDSILYLKLRKEARHVNYKKLTEKIINDIQWDSLKKANLIFYITSIKREFNPMDYHPMKTCEFDQKSKNPNYNDTIFWNKKNIEFIVKKYKKNLIPKIATSFIYDKTNTFFVIGLNHFIEHTRKQKEGIFKDSRSHQEKFHYFAYEKQEKLVLDNEEENYNQLFLSFTNELGNIVNVEYAYGDGALLKQYRVEKKYQYVNKKWIEIKDDE
;
A
#
# COMPACT_ATOMS: atom_id res chain seq x y z
N MET A 1 34.04 61.65 -49.09
CA MET A 1 32.63 62.02 -48.89
C MET A 1 31.72 60.87 -49.33
N ARG A 2 31.19 60.08 -48.39
CA ARG A 2 29.85 59.48 -48.48
C ARG A 2 29.49 58.84 -47.14
N ASN A 3 28.38 59.33 -46.59
CA ASN A 3 27.75 58.97 -45.32
C ASN A 3 27.52 57.47 -45.16
N TRP A 4 27.67 56.94 -43.94
CA TRP A 4 26.87 55.80 -43.47
C TRP A 4 26.47 56.04 -42.00
N HIS A 5 25.35 56.73 -41.82
CA HIS A 5 24.56 56.72 -40.58
C HIS A 5 23.58 55.55 -40.61
N HIS A 6 23.18 55.12 -39.40
CA HIS A 6 22.10 54.18 -39.08
C HIS A 6 22.49 52.70 -39.24
N LYS A 7 22.34 51.82 -38.25
CA LYS A 7 21.19 51.61 -37.37
C LYS A 7 21.60 50.86 -36.08
N VAL A 8 21.66 51.56 -34.94
CA VAL A 8 21.18 50.97 -33.68
C VAL A 8 19.66 51.03 -33.80
N ILE A 9 18.96 49.89 -33.76
CA ILE A 9 17.57 49.74 -33.28
C ILE A 9 17.09 48.30 -33.57
N LYS A 10 16.78 47.61 -32.46
CA LYS A 10 15.75 46.56 -32.28
C LYS A 10 15.94 45.21 -32.96
N LEU A 11 16.70 44.34 -32.29
CA LEU A 11 16.48 42.88 -32.33
C LEU A 11 16.22 42.34 -30.92
N ILE A 12 15.22 42.91 -30.23
CA ILE A 12 14.58 42.29 -29.08
C ILE A 12 13.07 42.44 -29.30
N PRO A 13 12.48 41.60 -30.17
CA PRO A 13 11.29 40.87 -29.72
C PRO A 13 11.15 39.45 -30.31
N VAL A 14 12.20 38.85 -30.88
CA VAL A 14 12.09 37.49 -31.45
C VAL A 14 12.26 36.40 -30.38
N PHE A 15 12.84 36.72 -29.22
CA PHE A 15 13.04 35.74 -28.14
C PHE A 15 11.82 35.51 -27.23
N LEU A 16 10.72 36.25 -27.41
CA LEU A 16 9.52 36.10 -26.59
C LEU A 16 8.46 35.17 -27.21
N PHE A 17 8.61 34.75 -28.47
CA PHE A 17 7.64 33.85 -29.12
C PHE A 17 7.96 32.35 -28.97
N VAL A 18 9.15 31.98 -28.47
CA VAL A 18 9.53 30.57 -28.32
C VAL A 18 9.12 30.00 -26.95
N LEU A 19 8.67 30.82 -26.01
CA LEU A 19 8.22 30.37 -24.68
C LEU A 19 6.75 29.89 -24.64
N GLY A 20 6.01 29.99 -25.76
CA GLY A 20 4.58 29.65 -25.82
C GLY A 20 4.23 28.19 -26.11
N PHE A 21 5.20 27.33 -26.48
CA PHE A 21 4.93 25.98 -26.99
C PHE A 21 5.12 24.83 -25.97
N GLY A 22 5.21 25.15 -24.67
CA GLY A 22 5.45 24.13 -23.64
C GLY A 22 4.21 23.54 -22.96
N GLN A 23 3.03 24.16 -23.08
CA GLN A 23 1.85 23.73 -22.33
C GLN A 23 0.89 22.95 -23.24
N ARG A 24 0.85 21.62 -23.06
CA ARG A 24 -0.16 20.75 -23.69
C ARG A 24 -1.55 21.25 -23.28
N SER A 25 -2.50 21.30 -24.23
CA SER A 25 -3.85 21.80 -23.96
C SER A 25 -4.59 20.88 -22.99
N GLN A 26 -5.43 21.46 -22.12
CA GLN A 26 -6.26 20.72 -21.15
C GLN A 26 -7.10 19.63 -21.84
N LYS A 27 -7.60 19.88 -23.06
CA LYS A 27 -8.36 18.90 -23.84
C LYS A 27 -7.56 17.63 -24.18
N HIS A 28 -6.26 17.76 -24.46
CA HIS A 28 -5.38 16.62 -24.70
C HIS A 28 -5.13 15.83 -23.41
N TYR A 29 -5.00 16.55 -22.29
CA TYR A 29 -4.86 15.99 -20.96
C TYR A 29 -6.08 15.15 -20.55
N ASP A 30 -7.28 15.72 -20.68
CA ASP A 30 -8.55 15.06 -20.37
C ASP A 30 -8.77 13.79 -21.22
N SER A 31 -8.34 13.83 -22.49
CA SER A 31 -8.41 12.66 -23.38
C SER A 31 -7.52 11.51 -22.90
N ILE A 32 -6.30 11.79 -22.44
CA ILE A 32 -5.38 10.76 -21.93
C ILE A 32 -5.92 10.15 -20.64
N CYS A 33 -6.41 10.98 -19.71
CA CYS A 33 -6.97 10.46 -18.46
C CYS A 33 -8.25 9.65 -18.68
N SER A 34 -9.08 10.03 -19.65
CA SER A 34 -10.27 9.25 -20.04
C SER A 34 -9.91 7.87 -20.57
N ILE A 35 -8.87 7.76 -21.41
CA ILE A 35 -8.35 6.49 -21.91
C ILE A 35 -7.82 5.64 -20.75
N ALA A 36 -6.98 6.22 -19.89
CA ALA A 36 -6.42 5.50 -18.74
C ALA A 36 -7.52 4.96 -17.80
N TYR A 37 -8.56 5.75 -17.53
CA TYR A 37 -9.70 5.32 -16.72
C TYR A 37 -10.47 4.15 -17.37
N LYS A 38 -10.66 4.21 -18.69
CA LYS A 38 -11.33 3.15 -19.45
C LYS A 38 -10.51 1.86 -19.42
N ASP A 39 -9.19 1.96 -19.61
CA ASP A 39 -8.29 0.82 -19.58
C ASP A 39 -8.23 0.16 -18.18
N ASP A 40 -8.14 0.97 -17.11
CA ASP A 40 -8.24 0.50 -15.72
C ASP A 40 -9.58 -0.22 -15.47
N SER A 41 -10.68 0.33 -15.97
CA SER A 41 -12.01 -0.28 -15.83
C SER A 41 -12.13 -1.61 -16.58
N ILE A 42 -11.58 -1.69 -17.80
CA ILE A 42 -11.54 -2.93 -18.57
C ILE A 42 -10.69 -3.99 -17.86
N LEU A 43 -9.50 -3.61 -17.36
CA LEU A 43 -8.61 -4.50 -16.63
C LEU A 43 -9.28 -5.00 -15.34
N TYR A 44 -9.92 -4.11 -14.57
CA TYR A 44 -10.69 -4.46 -13.38
C TYR A 44 -11.76 -5.53 -13.69
N LEU A 45 -12.54 -5.34 -14.76
CA LEU A 45 -13.59 -6.29 -15.14
C LEU A 45 -13.00 -7.66 -15.52
N LYS A 46 -11.88 -7.69 -16.26
CA LYS A 46 -11.19 -8.92 -16.62
C LYS A 46 -10.68 -9.66 -15.38
N LEU A 47 -9.96 -8.95 -14.50
CA LEU A 47 -9.46 -9.50 -13.23
C LEU A 47 -10.59 -10.08 -12.38
N ARG A 48 -11.69 -9.33 -12.18
CA ARG A 48 -12.85 -9.80 -11.40
C ARG A 48 -13.53 -11.02 -12.01
N LYS A 49 -13.55 -11.13 -13.35
CA LYS A 49 -14.16 -12.26 -14.06
C LYS A 49 -13.38 -13.56 -13.83
N GLU A 50 -12.06 -13.52 -13.94
CA GLU A 50 -11.20 -14.71 -13.76
C GLU A 50 -11.22 -15.22 -12.31
N ALA A 51 -11.31 -14.31 -11.34
CA ALA A 51 -11.27 -14.63 -9.92
C ALA A 51 -12.50 -15.36 -9.34
N ARG A 52 -13.61 -15.47 -10.09
CA ARG A 52 -14.90 -16.00 -9.57
C ARG A 52 -14.82 -17.42 -8.99
N HIS A 53 -13.87 -18.22 -9.46
CA HIS A 53 -13.71 -19.63 -9.05
C HIS A 53 -12.35 -19.91 -8.41
N VAL A 54 -11.69 -18.87 -7.89
CA VAL A 54 -10.37 -18.96 -7.29
C VAL A 54 -10.48 -19.10 -5.77
N ASN A 55 -9.76 -20.08 -5.21
CA ASN A 55 -9.69 -20.29 -3.77
C ASN A 55 -8.51 -19.53 -3.15
N TYR A 56 -8.75 -18.30 -2.71
CA TYR A 56 -7.72 -17.47 -2.08
C TYR A 56 -7.31 -17.90 -0.67
N LYS A 57 -8.07 -18.75 0.01
CA LYS A 57 -7.71 -19.23 1.36
C LYS A 57 -6.39 -20.00 1.34
N LYS A 58 -6.20 -20.88 0.36
CA LYS A 58 -4.95 -21.64 0.18
C LYS A 58 -3.77 -20.73 -0.18
N LEU A 59 -4.03 -19.64 -0.92
CA LEU A 59 -3.00 -18.64 -1.20
C LEU A 59 -2.53 -17.96 0.09
N THR A 60 -3.47 -17.54 0.95
CA THR A 60 -3.11 -16.95 2.25
C THR A 60 -2.25 -17.91 3.09
N GLU A 61 -2.65 -19.18 3.19
CA GLU A 61 -1.86 -20.18 3.91
C GLU A 61 -0.44 -20.30 3.35
N LYS A 62 -0.27 -20.27 2.02
CA LYS A 62 1.04 -20.30 1.36
C LYS A 62 1.85 -19.04 1.65
N ILE A 63 1.27 -17.84 1.48
CA ILE A 63 1.94 -16.56 1.77
C ILE A 63 2.39 -16.49 3.24
N ILE A 64 1.54 -16.91 4.19
CA ILE A 64 1.90 -16.93 5.61
C ILE A 64 3.07 -17.90 5.88
N ASN A 65 3.14 -19.03 5.19
CA ASN A 65 4.24 -19.98 5.36
C ASN A 65 5.52 -19.55 4.65
N ASP A 66 5.42 -18.75 3.59
CA ASP A 66 6.56 -18.23 2.82
C ASP A 66 7.21 -17.00 3.50
N ILE A 67 6.58 -16.41 4.52
CA ILE A 67 7.21 -15.40 5.36
C ILE A 67 8.40 -16.02 6.10
N GLN A 68 9.56 -15.34 6.06
CA GLN A 68 10.77 -15.74 6.78
C GLN A 68 10.67 -15.45 8.29
N TRP A 69 9.83 -16.19 9.01
CA TRP A 69 9.58 -15.93 10.44
C TRP A 69 10.82 -15.99 11.33
N ASP A 70 11.83 -16.77 10.94
CA ASP A 70 13.09 -16.90 11.69
C ASP A 70 13.94 -15.60 11.68
N SER A 71 13.73 -14.72 10.69
CA SER A 71 14.36 -13.39 10.68
C SER A 71 13.64 -12.41 11.61
N LEU A 72 12.35 -12.64 11.88
CA LEU A 72 11.52 -11.81 12.76
C LEU A 72 11.64 -12.31 14.20
N LYS A 73 12.78 -12.07 14.86
CA LYS A 73 13.08 -12.68 16.18
C LYS A 73 12.35 -12.05 17.36
N LYS A 74 11.85 -10.82 17.23
CA LYS A 74 11.25 -10.05 18.32
C LYS A 74 9.82 -10.53 18.57
N ALA A 75 9.38 -10.50 19.83
CA ALA A 75 8.04 -10.95 20.21
C ALA A 75 6.93 -10.06 19.63
N ASN A 76 7.25 -8.79 19.36
CA ASN A 76 6.33 -7.80 18.83
C ASN A 76 6.55 -7.61 17.33
N LEU A 77 5.46 -7.65 16.56
CA LEU A 77 5.48 -7.44 15.13
C LEU A 77 4.48 -6.36 14.73
N ILE A 78 5.01 -5.24 14.24
CA ILE A 78 4.21 -4.25 13.55
C ILE A 78 3.97 -4.74 12.12
N PHE A 79 2.72 -4.76 11.68
CA PHE A 79 2.40 -5.06 10.28
C PHE A 79 1.61 -3.91 9.64
N TYR A 80 1.86 -3.68 8.36
CA TYR A 80 1.33 -2.55 7.62
C TYR A 80 0.18 -2.96 6.70
N ILE A 81 -0.87 -2.15 6.71
CA ILE A 81 -2.01 -2.25 5.80
C ILE A 81 -1.95 -1.05 4.86
N THR A 82 -1.68 -1.29 3.58
CA THR A 82 -1.41 -0.21 2.60
C THR A 82 -2.27 -0.23 1.35
N SER A 83 -2.92 -1.34 1.02
CA SER A 83 -3.93 -1.42 -0.05
C SER A 83 -5.27 -0.84 0.43
N ILE A 84 -5.24 0.40 0.89
CA ILE A 84 -6.42 1.14 1.34
C ILE A 84 -7.00 1.94 0.18
N LYS A 85 -8.28 1.71 -0.14
CA LYS A 85 -9.03 2.62 -1.00
C LYS A 85 -9.56 3.74 -0.12
N ARG A 86 -9.25 4.98 -0.46
CA ARG A 86 -9.76 6.13 0.28
C ARG A 86 -11.13 6.49 -0.26
N GLU A 87 -12.06 6.80 0.63
CA GLU A 87 -13.31 7.42 0.22
C GLU A 87 -13.01 8.89 -0.10
N PHE A 88 -12.98 9.23 -1.39
CA PHE A 88 -12.86 10.61 -1.84
C PHE A 88 -14.24 11.26 -1.87
N ASN A 89 -14.36 12.44 -1.27
CA ASN A 89 -15.55 13.28 -1.43
C ASN A 89 -15.51 13.88 -2.85
N PRO A 90 -16.53 13.66 -3.70
CA PRO A 90 -16.59 14.24 -5.04
C PRO A 90 -16.63 15.77 -5.05
N MET A 91 -16.84 16.43 -3.91
CA MET A 91 -16.76 17.89 -3.76
C MET A 91 -15.33 18.41 -3.50
N ASP A 92 -14.37 17.54 -3.15
CA ASP A 92 -12.94 17.87 -3.05
C ASP A 92 -12.25 17.85 -4.44
N TYR A 93 -13.04 18.05 -5.49
CA TYR A 93 -12.59 18.03 -6.89
C TYR A 93 -11.68 19.23 -7.16
N HIS A 94 -10.39 19.06 -6.92
CA HIS A 94 -9.40 19.89 -7.59
C HIS A 94 -9.37 19.52 -9.08
N PRO A 95 -9.39 20.49 -10.01
CA PRO A 95 -9.19 20.20 -11.43
C PRO A 95 -7.83 19.54 -11.58
N MET A 96 -7.82 18.22 -11.75
CA MET A 96 -6.61 17.44 -11.65
C MET A 96 -5.75 17.71 -12.90
N LYS A 97 -4.61 18.37 -12.69
CA LYS A 97 -3.52 18.45 -13.69
C LYS A 97 -2.78 17.11 -13.85
N THR A 98 -3.16 16.09 -13.07
CA THR A 98 -2.56 14.76 -12.99
C THR A 98 -3.66 13.69 -13.12
N CYS A 99 -3.42 12.54 -13.78
CA CYS A 99 -4.43 11.51 -14.02
C CYS A 99 -4.52 10.63 -12.77
N GLU A 100 -4.64 11.27 -11.61
CA GLU A 100 -4.66 10.60 -10.32
C GLU A 100 -6.12 10.23 -10.00
N PHE A 101 -6.59 9.13 -10.58
CA PHE A 101 -7.83 8.51 -10.15
C PHE A 101 -7.51 7.23 -9.36
N ASP A 102 -8.38 6.87 -8.42
CA ASP A 102 -8.28 5.60 -7.70
C ASP A 102 -8.42 4.44 -8.70
N GLN A 103 -7.29 3.81 -9.03
CA GLN A 103 -7.23 2.67 -9.93
C GLN A 103 -8.06 1.51 -9.36
N LYS A 104 -9.18 1.21 -9.99
CA LYS A 104 -10.08 0.12 -9.56
C LYS A 104 -9.40 -1.23 -9.75
N SER A 105 -8.54 -1.34 -10.77
CA SER A 105 -7.74 -2.54 -11.07
C SER A 105 -6.60 -2.80 -10.08
N LYS A 106 -6.34 -1.88 -9.14
CA LYS A 106 -5.39 -2.11 -8.05
C LYS A 106 -5.97 -3.13 -7.06
N ASN A 107 -5.43 -4.34 -7.11
CA ASN A 107 -5.71 -5.46 -6.20
C ASN A 107 -7.20 -5.80 -5.97
N PRO A 108 -8.01 -5.96 -7.04
CA PRO A 108 -9.47 -6.12 -6.92
C PRO A 108 -9.90 -7.50 -6.39
N ASN A 109 -9.00 -8.48 -6.37
CA ASN A 109 -9.31 -9.87 -6.05
C ASN A 109 -8.60 -10.38 -4.79
N TYR A 110 -7.37 -9.93 -4.55
CA TYR A 110 -6.58 -10.28 -3.38
C TYR A 110 -5.76 -9.09 -2.91
N ASN A 111 -5.95 -8.68 -1.66
CA ASN A 111 -5.39 -7.47 -1.06
C ASN A 111 -5.32 -7.60 0.46
N ASP A 112 -4.86 -6.54 1.12
CA ASP A 112 -4.75 -6.46 2.58
C ASP A 112 -6.05 -6.80 3.33
N THR A 113 -7.22 -6.36 2.86
CA THR A 113 -8.50 -6.62 3.54
C THR A 113 -8.86 -8.12 3.55
N ILE A 114 -8.40 -8.85 2.53
CA ILE A 114 -8.59 -10.30 2.41
C ILE A 114 -7.53 -11.05 3.22
N PHE A 115 -6.27 -10.59 3.16
CA PHE A 115 -5.15 -11.19 3.86
C PHE A 115 -5.24 -10.98 5.38
N TRP A 116 -5.38 -9.75 5.85
CA TRP A 116 -5.41 -9.36 7.27
C TRP A 116 -6.81 -9.48 7.88
N ASN A 117 -7.41 -10.66 7.78
CA ASN A 117 -8.66 -10.96 8.47
C ASN A 117 -8.41 -11.60 9.85
N LYS A 118 -9.47 -11.60 10.69
CA LYS A 118 -9.45 -12.15 12.05
C LYS A 118 -8.83 -13.54 12.12
N LYS A 119 -9.25 -14.47 11.26
CA LYS A 119 -8.81 -15.86 11.28
C LYS A 119 -7.30 -15.98 11.01
N ASN A 120 -6.81 -15.22 10.02
CA ASN A 120 -5.40 -15.25 9.64
C ASN A 120 -4.51 -14.64 10.73
N ILE A 121 -4.98 -13.54 11.34
CA ILE A 121 -4.30 -12.90 12.48
C ILE A 121 -4.23 -13.84 13.68
N GLU A 122 -5.35 -14.44 14.07
CA GLU A 122 -5.38 -15.42 15.17
C GLU A 122 -4.45 -16.61 14.89
N PHE A 123 -4.40 -17.08 13.64
CA PHE A 123 -3.49 -18.13 13.23
C PHE A 123 -2.02 -17.70 13.38
N ILE A 124 -1.65 -16.52 12.90
CA ILE A 124 -0.28 -16.00 13.00
C ILE A 124 0.13 -15.81 14.47
N VAL A 125 -0.72 -15.16 15.28
CA VAL A 125 -0.49 -14.94 16.72
C VAL A 125 -0.19 -16.26 17.42
N LYS A 126 -1.01 -17.29 17.19
CA LYS A 126 -0.88 -18.60 17.85
C LYS A 126 0.32 -19.40 17.32
N LYS A 127 0.48 -19.48 16.00
CA LYS A 127 1.51 -20.30 15.37
C LYS A 127 2.92 -19.77 15.62
N TYR A 128 3.10 -18.45 15.50
CA TYR A 128 4.41 -17.81 15.58
C TYR A 128 4.67 -17.11 16.91
N LYS A 129 3.72 -17.19 17.86
CA LYS A 129 3.85 -16.66 19.21
C LYS A 129 4.22 -15.18 19.26
N LYS A 130 3.55 -14.37 18.42
CA LYS A 130 3.82 -12.94 18.28
C LYS A 130 2.65 -12.08 18.73
N ASN A 131 2.97 -10.95 19.34
CA ASN A 131 2.04 -9.83 19.45
C ASN A 131 1.97 -9.13 18.09
N LEU A 132 0.78 -8.99 17.53
CA LEU A 132 0.59 -8.34 16.22
C LEU A 132 -0.02 -6.95 16.39
N ILE A 133 0.67 -5.94 15.87
CA ILE A 133 0.28 -4.54 15.97
C ILE A 133 0.00 -3.99 14.56
N PRO A 134 -1.27 -3.77 14.19
CA PRO A 134 -1.61 -3.20 12.89
C PRO A 134 -1.29 -1.71 12.81
N LYS A 135 -0.69 -1.30 11.69
CA LYS A 135 -0.63 0.09 11.23
C LYS A 135 -1.37 0.26 9.91
N ILE A 136 -2.17 1.31 9.80
CA ILE A 136 -2.80 1.72 8.55
C ILE A 136 -1.98 2.89 8.00
N ALA A 137 -1.37 2.69 6.84
CA ALA A 137 -0.33 3.58 6.34
C ALA A 137 0.74 3.86 7.42
N THR A 138 0.79 5.07 7.98
CA THR A 138 1.77 5.46 9.01
C THR A 138 1.22 5.47 10.43
N SER A 139 -0.09 5.29 10.62
CA SER A 139 -0.77 5.54 11.90
C SER A 139 -1.17 4.25 12.60
N PHE A 140 -1.06 4.22 13.92
CA PHE A 140 -1.63 3.11 14.69
C PHE A 140 -3.15 3.20 14.74
N ILE A 141 -3.79 2.04 14.87
CA ILE A 141 -5.24 1.97 15.12
C ILE A 141 -5.45 2.22 16.62
N TYR A 142 -5.95 3.41 16.95
CA TYR A 142 -6.36 3.79 18.30
C TYR A 142 -7.65 4.60 18.25
N ASP A 143 -7.58 5.87 17.86
CA ASP A 143 -8.77 6.74 17.80
C ASP A 143 -9.58 6.58 16.51
N LYS A 144 -10.86 6.96 16.56
CA LYS A 144 -11.84 6.94 15.47
C LYS A 144 -11.42 7.82 14.30
N THR A 145 -10.94 9.03 14.58
CA THR A 145 -10.65 10.11 13.61
C THR A 145 -9.63 9.74 12.54
N ASN A 146 -8.61 8.95 12.86
CA ASN A 146 -7.49 8.67 11.95
C ASN A 146 -7.76 7.61 10.88
N THR A 147 -8.96 7.02 10.82
CA THR A 147 -9.22 5.83 9.97
C THR A 147 -10.54 5.83 9.22
N PHE A 148 -11.39 6.85 9.39
CA PHE A 148 -12.73 6.91 8.79
C PHE A 148 -12.75 6.87 7.26
N PHE A 149 -11.66 7.28 6.60
CA PHE A 149 -11.60 7.37 5.14
C PHE A 149 -11.23 6.05 4.45
N VAL A 150 -11.14 4.91 5.18
CA VAL A 150 -10.64 3.66 4.60
C VAL A 150 -11.76 2.68 4.27
N ILE A 151 -12.01 2.50 2.98
CA ILE A 151 -13.03 1.57 2.47
C ILE A 151 -12.60 0.12 2.73
N GLY A 152 -13.53 -0.69 3.23
CA GLY A 152 -13.37 -2.14 3.37
C GLY A 152 -12.62 -2.62 4.63
N LEU A 153 -12.19 -1.71 5.51
CA LEU A 153 -11.51 -2.07 6.77
C LEU A 153 -12.34 -1.82 8.04
N ASN A 154 -13.57 -1.30 7.95
CA ASN A 154 -14.37 -0.93 9.12
C ASN A 154 -14.47 -2.07 10.16
N HIS A 155 -14.84 -3.27 9.70
CA HIS A 155 -14.92 -4.44 10.59
C HIS A 155 -13.55 -4.82 11.19
N PHE A 156 -12.47 -4.72 10.40
CA PHE A 156 -11.11 -4.99 10.89
C PHE A 156 -10.68 -3.98 11.97
N ILE A 157 -10.94 -2.69 11.73
CA ILE A 157 -10.63 -1.60 12.65
C ILE A 157 -11.44 -1.75 13.95
N GLU A 158 -12.75 -1.99 13.85
CA GLU A 158 -13.60 -2.24 15.00
C GLU A 158 -13.16 -3.47 15.80
N HIS A 159 -12.75 -4.54 15.11
CA HIS A 159 -12.23 -5.73 15.77
C HIS A 159 -10.91 -5.45 16.47
N THR A 160 -10.02 -4.67 15.85
CA THR A 160 -8.74 -4.25 16.42
C THR A 160 -8.94 -3.40 17.67
N ARG A 161 -9.88 -2.46 17.68
CA ARG A 161 -10.19 -1.61 18.84
C ARG A 161 -10.72 -2.36 20.07
N LYS A 162 -11.21 -3.59 19.87
CA LYS A 162 -11.63 -4.48 20.97
C LYS A 162 -10.47 -5.26 21.58
N GLN A 163 -9.26 -5.12 21.02
CA GLN A 163 -8.06 -5.79 21.52
C GLN A 163 -7.33 -4.95 22.58
N LYS A 164 -6.28 -5.54 23.16
CA LYS A 164 -5.50 -4.91 24.22
C LYS A 164 -4.82 -3.63 23.77
N GLU A 165 -4.60 -2.74 24.72
CA GLU A 165 -3.95 -1.45 24.49
C GLU A 165 -2.46 -1.49 24.85
N GLY A 166 -1.66 -0.81 24.05
CA GLY A 166 -0.24 -0.58 24.28
C GLY A 166 0.16 0.87 24.05
N ILE A 167 1.43 1.17 24.33
CA ILE A 167 2.03 2.49 24.15
C ILE A 167 3.27 2.34 23.26
N PHE A 168 3.36 3.13 22.21
CA PHE A 168 4.55 3.31 21.39
C PHE A 168 5.25 4.59 21.80
N LYS A 169 6.54 4.49 22.12
CA LYS A 169 7.42 5.62 22.40
C LYS A 169 8.28 5.88 21.17
N ASP A 170 8.16 7.07 20.60
CA ASP A 170 9.08 7.52 19.55
C ASP A 170 10.39 8.04 20.15
N SER A 171 11.39 8.25 19.30
CA SER A 171 12.71 8.78 19.71
C SER A 171 12.68 10.24 20.18
N ARG A 172 11.51 10.88 20.23
CA ARG A 172 11.29 12.25 20.72
C ARG A 172 10.44 12.25 21.98
N SER A 173 10.28 11.08 22.63
CA SER A 173 9.44 10.86 23.81
C SER A 173 7.94 11.13 23.60
N HIS A 174 7.47 11.26 22.35
CA HIS A 174 6.03 11.23 22.08
C HIS A 174 5.51 9.82 22.31
N GLN A 175 4.36 9.76 22.96
CA GLN A 175 3.66 8.51 23.23
C GLN A 175 2.42 8.44 22.36
N GLU A 176 2.38 7.44 21.49
CA GLU A 176 1.19 7.09 20.73
C GLU A 176 0.59 5.82 21.32
N LYS A 177 -0.73 5.79 21.49
CA LYS A 177 -1.41 4.57 21.93
C LYS A 177 -1.79 3.71 20.72
N PHE A 178 -1.90 2.41 20.92
CA PHE A 178 -2.32 1.48 19.87
C PHE A 178 -3.09 0.31 20.46
N HIS A 179 -3.90 -0.36 19.62
CA HIS A 179 -4.43 -1.68 19.95
C HIS A 179 -3.64 -2.80 19.26
N TYR A 180 -3.54 -3.97 19.90
CA TYR A 180 -2.79 -5.11 19.39
C TYR A 180 -3.41 -6.46 19.73
N PHE A 181 -3.15 -7.45 18.88
CA PHE A 181 -3.52 -8.84 19.11
C PHE A 181 -2.42 -9.54 19.92
N ALA A 182 -2.73 -9.85 21.18
CA ALA A 182 -1.76 -10.42 22.11
C ALA A 182 -1.62 -11.94 21.93
N TYR A 183 -0.39 -12.46 21.99
CA TYR A 183 -0.14 -13.90 22.11
C TYR A 183 -0.38 -14.39 23.55
N GLU A 184 0.18 -13.67 24.54
CA GLU A 184 0.02 -13.98 25.96
C GLU A 184 -0.88 -12.98 26.69
N LYS A 185 -1.30 -13.33 27.91
CA LYS A 185 -2.05 -12.44 28.79
C LYS A 185 -1.12 -11.38 29.42
N GLN A 186 -0.44 -10.58 28.60
CA GLN A 186 0.32 -9.41 29.06
C GLN A 186 -0.65 -8.25 29.34
N GLU A 187 -0.54 -7.58 30.49
CA GLU A 187 -1.48 -6.50 30.84
C GLU A 187 -1.29 -5.26 29.97
N LYS A 188 -0.05 -4.92 29.61
CA LYS A 188 0.27 -3.73 28.82
C LYS A 188 1.55 -3.91 28.02
N LEU A 189 1.50 -3.58 26.74
CA LEU A 189 2.66 -3.65 25.83
C LEU A 189 3.26 -2.26 25.65
N VAL A 190 4.59 -2.15 25.76
CA VAL A 190 5.34 -0.94 25.43
C VAL A 190 6.26 -1.24 24.25
N LEU A 191 6.05 -0.53 23.15
CA LEU A 191 6.96 -0.51 22.02
C LEU A 191 7.88 0.71 22.14
N ASP A 192 9.16 0.50 21.91
CA ASP A 192 10.17 1.56 22.03
C ASP A 192 11.04 1.57 20.79
N ASN A 193 11.11 2.73 20.13
CA ASN A 193 11.88 2.91 18.90
C ASN A 193 13.39 2.98 19.17
N GLU A 194 13.83 3.34 20.37
CA GLU A 194 15.25 3.34 20.75
C GLU A 194 15.71 1.93 21.12
N GLU A 195 14.90 1.18 21.87
CA GLU A 195 15.20 -0.24 22.18
C GLU A 195 14.95 -1.17 20.99
N GLU A 196 14.28 -0.66 19.94
CA GLU A 196 13.85 -1.40 18.76
C GLU A 196 13.17 -2.73 19.12
N ASN A 197 12.33 -2.79 20.16
CA ASN A 197 11.82 -4.06 20.71
C ASN A 197 10.71 -4.74 19.86
N TYR A 198 10.62 -4.40 18.58
CA TYR A 198 9.70 -4.94 17.59
C TYR A 198 10.36 -5.15 16.22
N ASN A 199 9.81 -6.11 15.46
CA ASN A 199 10.06 -6.23 14.03
C ASN A 199 8.95 -5.51 13.23
N GLN A 200 9.20 -5.31 11.95
CA GLN A 200 8.24 -4.78 11.00
C GLN A 200 8.03 -5.75 9.83
N LEU A 201 6.77 -5.92 9.42
CA LEU A 201 6.36 -6.69 8.24
C LEU A 201 5.47 -5.85 7.34
N PHE A 202 5.90 -5.69 6.10
CA PHE A 202 5.11 -5.09 5.04
C PHE A 202 4.85 -6.12 3.95
N LEU A 203 3.58 -6.22 3.54
CA LEU A 203 3.14 -7.01 2.40
C LEU A 203 2.49 -6.08 1.39
N SER A 204 2.94 -6.14 0.14
CA SER A 204 2.24 -5.52 -0.99
C SER A 204 1.73 -6.61 -1.91
N PHE A 205 0.52 -6.44 -2.42
CA PHE A 205 -0.11 -7.35 -3.37
C PHE A 205 -0.19 -6.66 -4.72
N THR A 206 -0.04 -7.42 -5.81
CA THR A 206 -0.42 -7.00 -7.17
C THR A 206 -1.25 -8.14 -7.79
N ASN A 207 -2.39 -7.82 -8.39
CA ASN A 207 -3.20 -8.82 -9.11
C ASN A 207 -3.03 -8.66 -10.61
N GLU A 208 -2.73 -9.76 -11.28
CA GLU A 208 -2.48 -9.82 -12.73
C GLU A 208 -3.42 -10.82 -13.40
N LEU A 209 -3.59 -10.69 -14.71
CA LEU A 209 -4.39 -11.62 -15.51
C LEU A 209 -3.77 -13.03 -15.48
N GLY A 210 -4.59 -14.05 -15.69
CA GLY A 210 -4.18 -15.44 -15.56
C GLY A 210 -4.21 -15.94 -14.12
N ASN A 211 -5.01 -15.29 -13.26
CA ASN A 211 -5.11 -15.57 -11.82
C ASN A 211 -3.75 -15.53 -11.11
N ILE A 212 -2.97 -14.49 -11.38
CA ILE A 212 -1.65 -14.28 -10.78
C ILE A 212 -1.77 -13.26 -9.64
N VAL A 213 -1.12 -13.57 -8.53
CA VAL A 213 -0.92 -12.65 -7.40
C VAL A 213 0.57 -12.55 -7.14
N ASN A 214 1.10 -11.35 -7.34
CA ASN A 214 2.45 -11.01 -6.92
C ASN A 214 2.42 -10.46 -5.48
N VAL A 215 3.40 -10.86 -4.68
CA VAL A 215 3.53 -10.49 -3.27
C VAL A 215 4.95 -9.99 -3.02
N GLU A 216 5.09 -8.71 -2.68
CA GLU A 216 6.33 -8.17 -2.13
C GLU A 216 6.29 -8.33 -0.61
N TYR A 217 7.26 -9.06 -0.08
CA TYR A 217 7.54 -9.16 1.34
C TYR A 217 8.67 -8.20 1.68
N ALA A 218 8.44 -7.30 2.62
CA ALA A 218 9.51 -6.47 3.16
C ALA A 218 9.57 -6.59 4.68
N TYR A 219 10.78 -6.84 5.18
CA TYR A 219 11.08 -7.05 6.60
C TYR A 219 12.02 -5.97 7.12
N GLY A 220 11.95 -5.71 8.42
CA GLY A 220 12.85 -4.77 9.09
C GLY A 220 12.87 -4.96 10.59
N ASP A 221 13.98 -4.55 11.19
CA ASP A 221 14.17 -4.44 12.63
C ASP A 221 14.01 -2.98 13.06
N GLY A 222 13.23 -2.72 14.12
CA GLY A 222 13.15 -1.38 14.69
C GLY A 222 12.69 -0.34 13.67
N ALA A 223 13.45 0.73 13.48
CA ALA A 223 13.10 1.80 12.53
C ALA A 223 13.42 1.47 11.06
N LEU A 224 14.20 0.42 10.79
CA LEU A 224 14.74 0.11 9.47
C LEU A 224 13.80 -0.81 8.66
N LEU A 225 12.62 -0.29 8.28
CA LEU A 225 11.73 -0.99 7.35
C LEU A 225 12.46 -1.22 6.00
N LYS A 226 12.26 -2.40 5.39
CA LYS A 226 12.78 -2.79 4.06
C LYS A 226 14.26 -3.16 3.99
N GLN A 227 14.86 -3.57 5.11
CA GLN A 227 16.22 -4.14 5.09
C GLN A 227 16.29 -5.38 4.19
N TYR A 228 15.24 -6.19 4.19
CA TYR A 228 15.12 -7.37 3.34
C TYR A 228 13.84 -7.28 2.53
N ARG A 229 13.96 -7.54 1.22
CA ARG A 229 12.84 -7.60 0.31
C ARG A 229 12.90 -8.88 -0.50
N VAL A 230 11.76 -9.55 -0.61
CA VAL A 230 11.59 -10.73 -1.45
C VAL A 230 10.29 -10.53 -2.23
N GLU A 231 10.34 -10.75 -3.52
CA GLU A 231 9.17 -10.78 -4.38
C GLU A 231 8.84 -12.23 -4.70
N LYS A 232 7.56 -12.61 -4.59
CA LYS A 232 7.08 -13.92 -5.04
C LYS A 232 5.81 -13.78 -5.84
N LYS A 233 5.76 -14.50 -6.96
CA LYS A 233 4.57 -14.60 -7.80
C LYS A 233 3.89 -15.95 -7.59
N TYR A 234 2.57 -15.92 -7.45
CA TYR A 234 1.74 -17.10 -7.32
C TYR A 234 0.69 -17.13 -8.42
N GLN A 235 0.50 -18.30 -9.04
CA GLN A 235 -0.52 -18.50 -10.06
C GLN A 235 -1.49 -19.60 -9.65
N TYR A 236 -2.77 -19.39 -9.93
CA TYR A 236 -3.79 -20.41 -9.72
C TYR A 236 -4.00 -21.24 -11.00
N VAL A 237 -3.48 -22.46 -11.01
CA VAL A 237 -3.59 -23.41 -12.14
C VAL A 237 -4.08 -24.75 -11.61
N ASN A 238 -4.98 -25.42 -12.34
CA ASN A 238 -5.50 -26.74 -11.97
C ASN A 238 -6.03 -26.82 -10.51
N LYS A 239 -6.74 -25.76 -10.09
CA LYS A 239 -7.31 -25.60 -8.74
C LYS A 239 -6.28 -25.57 -7.59
N LYS A 240 -5.02 -25.25 -7.89
CA LYS A 240 -3.92 -25.15 -6.93
C LYS A 240 -3.15 -23.84 -7.15
N TRP A 241 -2.62 -23.28 -6.05
CA TRP A 241 -1.67 -22.18 -6.13
C TRP A 241 -0.27 -22.74 -6.25
N ILE A 242 0.43 -22.33 -7.31
CA ILE A 242 1.84 -22.64 -7.54
C ILE A 242 2.64 -21.35 -7.47
N GLU A 243 3.86 -21.45 -6.94
CA GLU A 243 4.82 -20.34 -7.00
C GLU A 243 5.48 -20.38 -8.38
N ILE A 244 5.44 -19.24 -9.08
CA ILE A 244 6.21 -19.04 -10.31
C ILE A 244 7.61 -18.66 -9.85
N LYS A 245 8.59 -19.48 -10.20
CA LYS A 245 9.99 -19.12 -10.07
C LYS A 245 10.35 -18.35 -11.35
N ASP A 246 10.93 -17.17 -11.20
CA ASP A 246 11.56 -16.53 -12.34
C ASP A 246 12.77 -17.42 -12.73
N ASP A 247 12.86 -17.81 -14.00
CA ASP A 247 14.03 -18.53 -14.51
C ASP A 247 15.22 -17.57 -14.44
N GLU A 248 16.24 -17.91 -13.63
CA GLU A 248 17.53 -17.19 -13.59
C GLU A 248 18.34 -17.41 -14.88
#